data_AF-A0A0B7JS50-F1
#
_entry.id   AF-A0A0B7JS50-F1
#
_cell.length_a   1.000
_cell.length_b   1.000
_cell.length_c   1.000
_cell.angle_alpha   90.00
_cell.angle_beta   90.00
_cell.angle_gamma   90.00
#
_symmetry.space_group_name_H-M   'P 1'
#
loop_
_entity.id
_entity.type
_entity.pdbx_description
1 polymer ?
#
loop_
_entity_poly.entity_id
_entity_poly.type
_entity_poly.pdbx_seq_one_letter_code
_entity_poly.pdbx_strand_id
1 'polypeptide(L)'
;MATRERKYAGLPDMDDAPDIYETPELTDDVSTVPTTTAHTQSDDEFFDVEDDTQPISRSRLRINEARSRFMPANVDASSVDFSDRVDGKRKSYKASSRRQRILQDGTEELGDLSDDDDDESLERRIARLKREVEEAKDEYSRRKATASSTEAGDSGAATERLDNLSQVLLQISQPLGVATALRPTQRAPEPAQADDAELPGEQGATYTITYAPSYEQTHALAKAADFDRRLLLLEKGLGISSASIPEANSEGIPRAVLPTLDSLDKQITTLSQATTANLDAISRRVRTLALEQDKLNESREKAKTLREELGKQVSTPGEEDSEQDAKINALYAILPTIENLTPMLPPLLDRLRSLKAIHADAATASETLDRIQKDQADMAAELKQWRSGIEKMESTMGKGDETVKSNMKVMQGLVQHPITMAAATPDTGVEYFDILYFAGASSMTGKEREQLHAPLPLSLLFAQLESKYPGIKTQILDSCLVTVNLDYIDVPAETSTEGEGLVIQPGDEVAIIPPVSSG
;
A
#
# COMPACT_ATOMS: atom_id res chain seq x y z
N MET A 1 -38.17 22.46 -11.15
CA MET A 1 -38.47 22.75 -12.57
C MET A 1 -37.62 23.89 -13.12
N ALA A 2 -37.63 25.09 -12.50
CA ALA A 2 -36.97 26.38 -12.87
C ALA A 2 -35.56 26.42 -13.53
N THR A 3 -34.85 25.31 -13.63
CA THR A 3 -33.53 25.18 -14.28
C THR A 3 -33.58 24.45 -15.64
N ARG A 4 -34.63 23.66 -15.93
CA ARG A 4 -34.85 23.09 -17.28
C ARG A 4 -35.30 24.17 -18.25
N GLU A 5 -36.28 24.99 -17.85
CA GLU A 5 -36.85 26.10 -18.63
C GLU A 5 -35.77 26.95 -19.31
N ARG A 6 -34.72 27.36 -18.58
CA ARG A 6 -33.66 28.23 -19.08
C ARG A 6 -32.81 27.65 -20.23
N LYS A 7 -32.78 26.33 -20.41
CA LYS A 7 -32.07 25.69 -21.52
C LYS A 7 -32.94 25.50 -22.77
N TYR A 8 -34.26 25.42 -22.59
CA TYR A 8 -35.18 25.01 -23.64
C TYR A 8 -36.13 26.13 -24.11
N ALA A 9 -36.35 27.19 -23.31
CA ALA A 9 -37.25 28.31 -23.64
C ALA A 9 -36.83 29.15 -24.88
N GLY A 10 -35.71 28.84 -25.53
CA GLY A 10 -35.32 29.38 -26.84
C GLY A 10 -35.83 28.55 -28.02
N LEU A 11 -36.43 27.38 -27.79
CA LEU A 11 -37.05 26.54 -28.80
C LEU A 11 -38.56 26.87 -28.88
N PRO A 12 -39.14 27.03 -30.07
CA PRO A 12 -40.59 26.98 -30.23
C PRO A 12 -41.09 25.54 -29.96
N ASP A 13 -42.35 25.43 -29.53
CA ASP A 13 -43.02 24.15 -29.21
C ASP A 13 -42.41 23.42 -27.98
N MET A 14 -42.37 24.13 -26.83
CA MET A 14 -42.25 23.50 -25.52
C MET A 14 -43.63 23.08 -25.01
N ASP A 15 -43.71 21.87 -24.46
CA ASP A 15 -44.93 21.33 -23.84
C ASP A 15 -45.03 21.74 -22.35
N ASP A 16 -46.22 22.15 -21.92
CA ASP A 16 -46.58 22.50 -20.54
C ASP A 16 -47.18 21.29 -19.77
N ALA A 17 -47.25 20.11 -20.40
CA ALA A 17 -47.68 18.86 -19.77
C ALA A 17 -46.84 18.45 -18.54
N PRO A 18 -47.42 17.67 -17.59
CA PRO A 18 -46.66 17.10 -16.49
C PRO A 18 -45.55 16.16 -17.01
N ASP A 19 -44.35 16.30 -16.42
CA ASP A 19 -43.13 15.57 -16.79
C ASP A 19 -43.24 14.04 -16.63
N ILE A 20 -44.22 13.58 -15.84
CA ILE A 20 -44.50 12.17 -15.54
C ILE A 20 -46.03 11.97 -15.55
N TYR A 21 -46.49 10.98 -16.33
CA TYR A 21 -47.86 10.46 -16.31
C TYR A 21 -47.84 9.06 -15.70
N GLU A 22 -47.88 8.99 -14.37
CA GLU A 22 -47.90 7.73 -13.62
C GLU A 22 -49.32 7.32 -13.20
N THR A 23 -49.53 6.02 -13.03
CA THR A 23 -50.69 5.53 -12.27
C THR A 23 -50.52 5.91 -10.80
N PRO A 24 -51.59 6.26 -10.07
CA PRO A 24 -51.49 6.50 -8.62
C PRO A 24 -50.79 5.33 -7.93
N GLU A 25 -49.86 5.61 -7.02
CA GLU A 25 -49.19 4.56 -6.24
C GLU A 25 -50.24 3.72 -5.52
N LEU A 26 -50.28 2.41 -5.82
CA LEU A 26 -50.97 1.46 -4.98
C LEU A 26 -50.13 1.32 -3.71
N THR A 27 -50.70 1.63 -2.56
CA THR A 27 -50.02 1.49 -1.27
C THR A 27 -49.65 0.04 -1.03
N ASP A 28 -48.36 -0.30 -1.15
CA ASP A 28 -47.82 -1.65 -0.95
C ASP A 28 -48.09 -2.19 0.47
N ASP A 29 -48.40 -1.30 1.43
CA ASP A 29 -48.80 -1.57 2.82
C ASP A 29 -49.93 -2.61 3.01
N VAL A 30 -50.69 -2.94 1.95
CA VAL A 30 -51.77 -3.94 1.98
C VAL A 30 -51.29 -5.33 1.50
N SER A 31 -50.09 -5.45 0.93
CA SER A 31 -49.52 -6.69 0.43
C SER A 31 -48.61 -7.37 1.47
N THR A 32 -49.07 -8.48 2.06
CA THR A 32 -48.26 -9.30 2.98
C THR A 32 -47.24 -10.21 2.28
N VAL A 33 -46.86 -9.91 1.03
CA VAL A 33 -45.89 -10.67 0.24
C VAL A 33 -44.67 -9.78 -0.07
N PRO A 34 -43.56 -9.90 0.69
CA PRO A 34 -42.41 -9.02 0.53
C PRO A 34 -41.65 -9.33 -0.76
N THR A 35 -41.86 -8.54 -1.81
CA THR A 35 -41.10 -8.58 -3.07
C THR A 35 -39.74 -7.90 -2.95
N THR A 36 -38.93 -8.34 -1.98
CA THR A 36 -37.49 -8.03 -1.94
C THR A 36 -36.70 -9.33 -2.07
N THR A 37 -35.75 -9.38 -3.01
CA THR A 37 -34.85 -10.53 -3.19
C THR A 37 -33.72 -10.49 -2.15
N ALA A 38 -34.09 -10.40 -0.88
CA ALA A 38 -33.16 -10.52 0.24
C ALA A 38 -32.70 -11.98 0.41
N HIS A 39 -31.55 -12.16 1.07
CA HIS A 39 -31.04 -13.50 1.41
C HIS A 39 -32.07 -14.27 2.23
N THR A 40 -32.18 -15.58 1.98
CA THR A 40 -33.05 -16.49 2.74
C THR A 40 -32.72 -16.41 4.24
N GLN A 41 -33.57 -15.71 5.00
CA GLN A 41 -33.64 -15.91 6.44
C GLN A 41 -34.06 -17.37 6.66
N SER A 42 -33.30 -18.10 7.50
CA SER A 42 -33.75 -19.38 8.00
C SER A 42 -34.93 -19.15 8.94
N ASP A 43 -35.99 -19.94 8.80
CA ASP A 43 -37.07 -19.99 9.79
C ASP A 43 -36.48 -20.23 11.19
N ASP A 44 -36.51 -19.20 12.04
CA ASP A 44 -36.30 -19.34 13.48
C ASP A 44 -37.62 -19.81 14.10
N GLU A 45 -38.01 -21.06 13.79
CA GLU A 45 -39.07 -21.76 14.53
C GLU A 45 -38.62 -21.88 16.00
N PHE A 46 -39.11 -20.96 16.83
CA PHE A 46 -38.71 -20.81 18.23
C PHE A 46 -39.29 -21.89 19.16
N PHE A 47 -39.31 -23.14 18.70
CA PHE A 47 -39.51 -24.34 19.53
C PHE A 47 -38.63 -25.47 18.99
N ASP A 48 -37.64 -25.84 19.80
CA ASP A 48 -36.71 -26.94 19.51
C ASP A 48 -37.46 -28.28 19.63
N VAL A 49 -38.10 -28.70 18.54
CA VAL A 49 -38.60 -30.07 18.38
C VAL A 49 -37.43 -30.90 17.88
N GLU A 50 -36.89 -31.76 18.75
CA GLU A 50 -35.95 -32.84 18.39
C GLU A 50 -36.68 -33.88 17.51
N ASP A 51 -36.97 -33.50 16.26
CA ASP A 51 -37.62 -34.35 15.27
C ASP A 51 -36.61 -35.31 14.63
N ASP A 52 -36.28 -36.37 15.40
CA ASP A 52 -35.47 -37.53 15.01
C ASP A 52 -35.98 -38.25 13.73
N THR A 53 -37.09 -37.82 13.13
CA THR A 53 -37.62 -38.39 11.88
C THR A 53 -37.03 -37.78 10.60
N GLN A 54 -36.30 -36.65 10.67
CA GLN A 54 -35.59 -36.08 9.52
C GLN A 54 -34.36 -36.96 9.14
N PRO A 55 -34.25 -37.49 7.91
CA PRO A 55 -33.12 -38.34 7.50
C PRO A 55 -31.79 -37.58 7.29
N ILE A 56 -31.74 -36.28 7.64
CA ILE A 56 -30.58 -35.40 7.47
C ILE A 56 -30.42 -34.58 8.75
N SER A 57 -29.39 -34.89 9.54
CA SER A 57 -29.06 -34.16 10.78
C SER A 57 -28.60 -32.73 10.48
N ARG A 58 -29.42 -31.72 10.80
CA ARG A 58 -29.14 -30.29 10.54
C ARG A 58 -28.33 -29.60 11.66
N SER A 59 -27.43 -30.32 12.34
CA SER A 59 -26.66 -29.82 13.48
C SER A 59 -25.84 -28.57 13.13
N ARG A 60 -26.20 -27.40 13.67
CA ARG A 60 -25.55 -26.12 13.31
C ARG A 60 -24.12 -26.05 13.84
N LEU A 61 -23.17 -25.84 12.93
CA LEU A 61 -21.73 -25.99 13.20
C LEU A 61 -21.21 -24.87 14.14
N ARG A 62 -20.98 -25.20 15.41
CA ARG A 62 -20.46 -24.28 16.44
C ARG A 62 -18.95 -24.05 16.25
N ILE A 63 -18.58 -23.15 15.35
CA ILE A 63 -17.19 -22.89 14.92
C ILE A 63 -16.21 -22.71 16.09
N ASN A 64 -16.58 -21.98 17.14
CA ASN A 64 -15.71 -21.75 18.30
C ASN A 64 -15.43 -23.03 19.12
N GLU A 65 -16.42 -23.92 19.21
CA GLU A 65 -16.30 -25.21 19.91
C GLU A 65 -15.55 -26.24 19.06
N ALA A 66 -15.79 -26.27 17.74
CA ALA A 66 -14.95 -27.02 16.81
C ALA A 66 -13.48 -26.54 16.90
N ARG A 67 -13.25 -25.23 16.98
CA ARG A 67 -11.91 -24.65 17.12
C ARG A 67 -11.23 -25.08 18.42
N SER A 68 -11.90 -25.06 19.57
CA SER A 68 -11.28 -25.53 20.82
C SER A 68 -11.01 -27.04 20.82
N ARG A 69 -11.89 -27.84 20.21
CA ARG A 69 -11.69 -29.29 20.03
C ARG A 69 -10.48 -29.64 19.14
N PHE A 70 -10.19 -28.85 18.10
CA PHE A 70 -9.08 -29.12 17.16
C PHE A 70 -7.77 -28.36 17.43
N MET A 71 -7.79 -27.26 18.20
CA MET A 71 -6.59 -26.47 18.53
C MET A 71 -5.42 -27.26 19.18
N PRO A 72 -5.62 -28.24 20.08
CA PRO A 72 -4.51 -29.00 20.67
C PRO A 72 -3.94 -30.13 19.79
N ALA A 73 -4.54 -30.39 18.62
CA ALA A 73 -4.18 -31.50 17.74
C ALA A 73 -3.34 -31.02 16.54
N ASN A 74 -2.02 -31.22 16.61
CA ASN A 74 -1.09 -30.86 15.54
C ASN A 74 -0.65 -32.11 14.78
N VAL A 75 -0.80 -32.12 13.45
CA VAL A 75 -0.40 -33.24 12.59
C VAL A 75 0.83 -32.86 11.77
N ASP A 76 1.92 -33.60 11.95
CA ASP A 76 3.10 -33.49 11.08
C ASP A 76 2.90 -34.37 9.82
N ALA A 77 3.10 -33.73 8.66
CA ALA A 77 3.04 -34.34 7.34
C ALA A 77 4.42 -34.37 6.63
N SER A 78 5.47 -33.81 7.24
CA SER A 78 6.79 -33.57 6.61
C SER A 78 7.51 -34.83 6.14
N SER A 79 7.21 -35.98 6.77
CA SER A 79 7.86 -37.27 6.50
C SER A 79 6.93 -38.29 5.81
N VAL A 80 5.70 -37.90 5.47
CA VAL A 80 4.64 -38.80 4.99
C VAL A 80 4.83 -39.16 3.52
N ASP A 81 4.71 -40.45 3.21
CA ASP A 81 4.97 -40.99 1.87
C ASP A 81 3.97 -42.11 1.56
N PHE A 82 3.07 -41.83 0.62
CA PHE A 82 2.05 -42.76 0.14
C PHE A 82 2.45 -43.47 -1.16
N SER A 83 3.70 -43.35 -1.62
CA SER A 83 4.18 -44.11 -2.78
C SER A 83 4.36 -45.59 -2.40
N ASP A 84 3.38 -46.41 -2.78
CA ASP A 84 3.17 -47.74 -2.20
C ASP A 84 4.33 -48.71 -2.49
N ARG A 85 5.05 -49.08 -1.43
CA ARG A 85 6.03 -50.16 -1.38
C ARG A 85 5.85 -50.93 -0.07
N VAL A 86 5.14 -52.04 -0.15
CA VAL A 86 4.64 -52.83 0.99
C VAL A 86 5.75 -53.32 1.95
N ASP A 87 6.99 -53.45 1.47
CA ASP A 87 8.14 -53.92 2.26
C ASP A 87 8.73 -52.87 3.24
N GLY A 88 8.21 -51.65 3.27
CA GLY A 88 8.69 -50.56 4.12
C GLY A 88 7.86 -50.31 5.38
N LYS A 89 8.48 -49.87 6.48
CA LYS A 89 7.76 -49.24 7.61
C LYS A 89 6.94 -48.06 7.06
N ARG A 90 5.61 -48.16 7.10
CA ARG A 90 4.68 -47.21 6.47
C ARG A 90 4.85 -45.82 7.09
N LYS A 91 5.23 -44.82 6.27
CA LYS A 91 5.38 -43.42 6.72
C LYS A 91 4.00 -42.73 6.77
N SER A 92 3.23 -43.01 7.81
CA SER A 92 1.95 -42.35 8.08
C SER A 92 2.12 -40.97 8.74
N TYR A 93 1.05 -40.17 8.73
CA TYR A 93 0.96 -38.93 9.51
C TYR A 93 1.35 -39.15 10.98
N LYS A 94 2.10 -38.21 11.56
CA LYS A 94 2.36 -38.17 13.01
C LYS A 94 1.41 -37.17 13.65
N ALA A 95 0.36 -37.66 14.31
CA ALA A 95 -0.54 -36.84 15.09
C ALA A 95 0.04 -36.64 16.50
N SER A 96 0.22 -35.37 16.90
CA SER A 96 0.60 -34.98 18.26
C SER A 96 -0.57 -34.25 18.91
N SER A 97 -1.19 -34.89 19.90
CA SER A 97 -2.31 -34.33 20.66
C SER A 97 -1.81 -33.88 22.03
N ARG A 98 -1.63 -32.56 22.22
CA ARG A 98 -1.25 -32.06 23.55
C ARG A 98 -2.48 -32.07 24.45
N ARG A 99 -2.63 -33.10 25.27
CA ARG A 99 -3.77 -33.29 26.18
C ARG A 99 -3.78 -32.24 27.31
N GLN A 100 -4.26 -31.04 27.03
CA GLN A 100 -4.63 -30.05 28.04
C GLN A 100 -5.73 -30.62 28.94
N ARG A 101 -5.50 -30.61 30.25
CA ARG A 101 -6.56 -30.86 31.24
C ARG A 101 -6.96 -29.54 31.87
N ILE A 102 -8.20 -29.11 31.62
CA ILE A 102 -8.80 -27.97 32.31
C ILE A 102 -9.23 -28.45 33.70
N LEU A 103 -8.76 -27.80 34.76
CA LEU A 103 -9.17 -28.09 36.14
C LEU A 103 -10.48 -27.35 36.48
N GLN A 104 -11.11 -27.71 37.60
CA GLN A 104 -12.35 -27.06 38.06
C GLN A 104 -12.16 -25.55 38.35
N ASP A 105 -10.94 -25.11 38.65
CA ASP A 105 -10.56 -23.70 38.81
C ASP A 105 -10.21 -22.98 37.49
N GLY A 106 -10.40 -23.64 36.33
CA GLY A 106 -10.18 -23.04 35.01
C GLY A 106 -8.71 -22.91 34.58
N THR A 107 -7.76 -23.40 35.39
CA THR A 107 -6.34 -23.47 35.03
C THR A 107 -6.06 -24.65 34.08
N GLU A 108 -5.15 -24.44 33.14
CA GLU A 108 -4.69 -25.48 32.21
C GLU A 108 -3.48 -26.22 32.79
N GLU A 109 -3.65 -27.50 33.13
CA GLU A 109 -2.51 -28.39 33.31
C GLU A 109 -2.02 -28.90 31.95
N LEU A 110 -0.72 -28.70 31.70
CA LEU A 110 0.01 -29.32 30.60
C LEU A 110 0.24 -30.80 30.96
N GLY A 111 -0.45 -31.72 30.27
CA GLY A 111 -0.26 -33.15 30.49
C GLY A 111 1.17 -33.62 30.17
N ASP A 112 1.71 -34.50 31.01
CA ASP A 112 3.04 -35.08 30.84
C ASP A 112 3.08 -36.07 29.65
N LEU A 113 4.23 -36.17 28.99
CA LEU A 113 4.47 -36.94 27.76
C LEU A 113 4.82 -38.40 28.07
N SER A 114 4.01 -39.04 28.93
CA SER A 114 4.40 -40.27 29.63
C SER A 114 3.94 -41.59 29.00
N ASP A 115 2.93 -41.59 28.13
CA ASP A 115 2.15 -42.82 27.81
C ASP A 115 1.61 -42.87 26.35
N ASP A 116 2.47 -42.55 25.38
CA ASP A 116 2.33 -42.97 23.97
C ASP A 116 3.63 -43.70 23.58
N ASP A 117 3.52 -44.95 23.16
CA ASP A 117 4.66 -45.85 22.86
C ASP A 117 5.36 -45.56 21.50
N ASP A 118 6.52 -46.19 21.33
CA ASP A 118 7.41 -46.22 20.15
C ASP A 118 8.18 -44.93 19.78
N ASP A 119 9.51 -45.09 19.72
CA ASP A 119 10.57 -44.10 19.45
C ASP A 119 10.78 -43.00 20.53
N GLU A 120 11.65 -43.32 21.51
CA GLU A 120 12.31 -42.33 22.38
C GLU A 120 12.87 -41.14 21.57
N SER A 121 12.53 -39.91 21.96
CA SER A 121 13.12 -38.72 21.34
C SER A 121 14.66 -38.77 21.40
N LEU A 122 15.33 -38.26 20.36
CA LEU A 122 16.79 -38.32 20.26
C LEU A 122 17.48 -37.77 21.51
N GLU A 123 16.95 -36.69 22.09
CA GLU A 123 17.42 -36.09 23.34
C GLU A 123 17.28 -37.04 24.55
N ARG A 124 16.11 -37.70 24.72
CA ARG A 124 15.87 -38.69 25.79
C ARG A 124 16.77 -39.91 25.63
N ARG A 125 16.98 -40.36 24.38
CA ARG A 125 17.88 -41.47 24.03
C ARG A 125 19.35 -41.12 24.27
N ILE A 126 19.79 -39.90 23.92
CA ILE A 126 21.14 -39.40 24.22
C ILE A 126 21.34 -39.26 25.74
N ALA A 127 20.33 -38.80 26.48
CA ALA A 127 20.39 -38.72 27.94
C ALA A 127 20.54 -40.11 28.60
N ARG A 128 19.83 -41.14 28.10
CA ARG A 128 20.05 -42.53 28.55
C ARG A 128 21.45 -43.02 28.17
N LEU A 129 21.88 -42.87 26.92
CA LEU A 129 23.19 -43.33 26.45
C LEU A 129 24.35 -42.68 27.22
N LYS A 130 24.24 -41.38 27.59
CA LYS A 130 25.22 -40.72 28.46
C LYS A 130 25.33 -41.41 29.82
N ARG A 131 24.20 -41.75 30.45
CA ARG A 131 24.16 -42.46 31.74
C ARG A 131 24.73 -43.87 31.64
N GLU A 132 24.38 -44.61 30.58
CA GLU A 132 24.92 -45.96 30.33
C GLU A 132 26.45 -45.93 30.12
N VAL A 133 26.97 -44.90 29.46
CA VAL A 133 28.42 -44.68 29.24
C VAL A 133 29.14 -44.23 30.52
N GLU A 134 28.49 -43.41 31.34
CA GLU A 134 28.99 -43.00 32.67
C GLU A 134 29.06 -44.22 33.60
N GLU A 135 28.02 -45.05 33.64
CA GLU A 135 27.96 -46.30 34.41
C GLU A 135 29.03 -47.32 33.94
N ALA A 136 29.23 -47.46 32.62
CA ALA A 136 30.29 -48.29 32.05
C ALA A 136 31.70 -47.78 32.37
N LYS A 137 31.91 -46.46 32.41
CA LYS A 137 33.17 -45.83 32.84
C LYS A 137 33.43 -46.06 34.32
N ASP A 138 32.39 -46.00 35.15
CA ASP A 138 32.45 -46.31 36.57
C ASP A 138 32.81 -47.78 36.83
N GLU A 139 32.15 -48.73 36.14
CA GLU A 139 32.54 -50.15 36.18
C GLU A 139 33.99 -50.38 35.76
N TYR A 140 34.44 -49.69 34.70
CA TYR A 140 35.81 -49.84 34.21
C TYR A 140 36.83 -49.30 35.21
N SER A 141 36.54 -48.18 35.88
CA SER A 141 37.38 -47.64 36.94
C SER A 141 37.51 -48.60 38.14
N ARG A 142 36.40 -49.23 38.54
CA ARG A 142 36.35 -50.24 39.60
C ARG A 142 37.17 -51.48 39.22
N ARG A 143 37.00 -51.99 37.99
CA ARG A 143 37.83 -53.09 37.46
C ARG A 143 39.32 -52.72 37.46
N LYS A 144 39.69 -51.52 37.00
CA LYS A 144 41.08 -51.03 36.98
C LYS A 144 41.70 -50.94 38.38
N ALA A 145 40.93 -50.53 39.39
CA ALA A 145 41.37 -50.56 40.79
C ALA A 145 41.65 -52.00 41.28
N THR A 146 40.76 -52.95 40.98
CA THR A 146 40.94 -54.37 41.36
C THR A 146 42.01 -55.13 40.57
N ALA A 147 42.31 -54.71 39.33
CA ALA A 147 43.25 -55.39 38.43
C ALA A 147 44.70 -54.85 38.52
N SER A 148 45.01 -54.08 39.56
CA SER A 148 46.25 -53.31 39.75
C SER A 148 47.53 -54.16 40.02
N SER A 149 47.52 -55.44 39.67
CA SER A 149 48.58 -56.42 39.99
C SER A 149 49.10 -57.29 38.84
N THR A 150 48.50 -57.29 37.63
CA THR A 150 48.96 -58.18 36.54
C THR A 150 49.08 -57.56 35.15
N GLU A 151 48.05 -56.88 34.59
CA GLU A 151 48.07 -56.45 33.18
C GLU A 151 47.68 -54.97 32.99
N ALA A 152 48.66 -54.15 32.60
CA ALA A 152 48.53 -52.70 32.46
C ALA A 152 48.55 -52.18 31.01
N GLY A 153 48.61 -53.07 30.00
CA GLY A 153 48.79 -52.68 28.60
C GLY A 153 47.52 -52.20 27.90
N ASP A 154 46.47 -53.02 27.87
CA ASP A 154 45.25 -52.76 27.07
C ASP A 154 44.28 -51.77 27.76
N SER A 155 44.38 -51.62 29.09
CA SER A 155 43.37 -50.92 29.89
C SER A 155 43.42 -49.38 29.85
N GLY A 156 44.47 -48.80 29.26
CA GLY A 156 44.51 -47.36 28.93
C GLY A 156 43.63 -47.01 27.74
N ALA A 157 43.78 -47.75 26.64
CA ALA A 157 43.06 -47.54 25.39
C ALA A 157 41.54 -47.72 25.55
N ALA A 158 41.10 -48.59 26.46
CA ALA A 158 39.68 -48.74 26.80
C ALA A 158 39.10 -47.49 27.51
N THR A 159 39.82 -46.91 28.48
CA THR A 159 39.40 -45.65 29.12
C THR A 159 39.35 -44.49 28.13
N GLU A 160 40.38 -44.34 27.29
CA GLU A 160 40.42 -43.31 26.24
C GLU A 160 39.25 -43.42 25.25
N ARG A 161 38.85 -44.65 24.88
CA ARG A 161 37.67 -44.86 24.01
C ARG A 161 36.37 -44.45 24.68
N LEU A 162 36.19 -44.73 25.97
CA LEU A 162 35.00 -44.30 26.73
C LEU A 162 34.95 -42.78 26.91
N ASP A 163 36.10 -42.15 27.17
CA ASP A 163 36.21 -40.70 27.28
C ASP A 163 35.88 -40.01 25.93
N ASN A 164 36.46 -40.49 24.83
CA ASN A 164 36.12 -40.02 23.48
C ASN A 164 34.62 -40.20 23.15
N LEU A 165 34.02 -41.33 23.52
CA LEU A 165 32.59 -41.59 23.29
C LEU A 165 31.72 -40.63 24.13
N SER A 166 32.10 -40.35 25.39
CA SER A 166 31.43 -39.35 26.22
C SER A 166 31.52 -37.93 25.62
N GLN A 167 32.67 -37.57 25.03
CA GLN A 167 32.88 -36.29 24.35
C GLN A 167 32.03 -36.17 23.07
N VAL A 168 31.92 -37.25 22.29
CA VAL A 168 31.04 -37.32 21.11
C VAL A 168 29.56 -37.21 21.51
N LEU A 169 29.11 -37.89 22.57
CA LEU A 169 27.73 -37.73 23.08
C LEU A 169 27.47 -36.34 23.67
N LEU A 170 28.50 -35.65 24.18
CA LEU A 170 28.40 -34.24 24.56
C LEU A 170 28.27 -33.34 23.34
N GLN A 171 29.09 -33.52 22.30
CA GLN A 171 28.99 -32.76 21.04
C GLN A 171 27.65 -32.97 20.32
N ILE A 172 27.14 -34.19 20.25
CA ILE A 172 25.83 -34.50 19.65
C ILE A 172 24.67 -33.91 20.49
N SER A 173 24.87 -33.71 21.80
CA SER A 173 23.89 -33.08 22.69
C SER A 173 23.99 -31.55 22.77
N GLN A 174 25.09 -30.95 22.33
CA GLN A 174 25.12 -29.52 22.09
C GLN A 174 24.22 -29.27 20.88
N PRO A 175 23.17 -28.42 21.01
CA PRO A 175 22.25 -28.21 19.90
C PRO A 175 23.04 -27.69 18.70
N LEU A 176 22.98 -28.42 17.58
CA LEU A 176 23.63 -28.02 16.35
C LEU A 176 23.11 -26.63 15.98
N GLY A 177 24.00 -25.63 16.03
CA GLY A 177 23.68 -24.20 16.14
C GLY A 177 23.07 -23.56 14.89
N VAL A 178 22.07 -24.20 14.29
CA VAL A 178 21.19 -23.58 13.31
C VAL A 178 20.40 -22.50 14.03
N ALA A 179 20.86 -21.26 13.89
CA ALA A 179 20.16 -20.07 14.36
C ALA A 179 18.91 -19.80 13.50
N THR A 180 17.94 -20.72 13.55
CA THR A 180 16.59 -20.51 13.04
C THR A 180 16.03 -19.29 13.75
N ALA A 181 15.75 -18.21 12.99
CA ALA A 181 15.35 -16.92 13.52
C ALA A 181 13.91 -16.91 14.04
N LEU A 182 13.61 -17.77 15.03
CA LEU A 182 12.39 -17.78 15.81
C LEU A 182 12.37 -16.56 16.74
N ARG A 183 12.01 -15.42 16.14
CA ARG A 183 11.78 -14.12 16.77
C ARG A 183 10.94 -14.27 18.06
N PRO A 184 11.53 -14.17 19.26
CA PRO A 184 10.76 -14.23 20.49
C PRO A 184 9.95 -12.94 20.62
N THR A 185 8.64 -13.06 20.74
CA THR A 185 7.79 -11.91 21.03
C THR A 185 7.95 -11.47 22.47
N GLN A 186 8.20 -10.18 22.67
CA GLN A 186 8.07 -9.45 23.94
C GLN A 186 9.01 -9.89 25.09
N ARG A 187 10.06 -9.10 25.31
CA ARG A 187 10.57 -8.82 26.66
C ARG A 187 10.68 -7.30 26.82
N ALA A 188 10.21 -6.77 27.94
CA ALA A 188 10.31 -5.35 28.23
C ALA A 188 11.78 -4.95 28.51
N PRO A 189 12.19 -3.70 28.21
CA PRO A 189 13.55 -3.24 28.47
C PRO A 189 13.75 -2.94 29.95
N GLU A 190 14.62 -3.71 30.61
CA GLU A 190 15.33 -3.24 31.82
C GLU A 190 16.52 -2.36 31.39
N PRO A 191 16.87 -1.31 32.16
CA PRO A 191 17.92 -0.38 31.77
C PRO A 191 19.31 -1.00 31.91
N ALA A 192 19.92 -1.39 30.79
CA ALA A 192 21.33 -1.76 30.72
C ALA A 192 22.23 -0.54 30.97
N GLN A 193 23.36 -0.75 31.64
CA GLN A 193 24.40 0.26 31.85
C GLN A 193 25.22 0.45 30.57
N ALA A 194 25.92 1.58 30.45
CA ALA A 194 26.58 2.02 29.23
C ALA A 194 28.09 2.22 29.41
N ASP A 195 28.87 1.38 28.73
CA ASP A 195 30.31 1.42 28.54
C ASP A 195 30.55 0.80 27.14
N ASP A 196 31.18 1.40 26.13
CA ASP A 196 31.76 2.74 25.92
C ASP A 196 31.43 3.11 24.42
N ALA A 197 31.95 4.09 23.66
CA ALA A 197 33.10 5.00 23.73
C ALA A 197 32.92 6.22 22.79
N GLU A 198 34.03 6.89 22.47
CA GLU A 198 34.27 7.85 21.37
C GLU A 198 33.52 9.21 21.37
N LEU A 199 34.21 10.20 21.94
CA LEU A 199 34.22 11.61 21.54
C LEU A 199 35.71 12.05 21.41
N PRO A 200 36.06 13.15 20.71
CA PRO A 200 35.21 14.25 20.23
C PRO A 200 35.38 14.64 18.73
N GLY A 201 34.43 15.42 18.20
CA GLY A 201 34.48 15.97 16.84
C GLY A 201 33.67 17.27 16.66
N GLU A 202 34.24 18.39 17.12
CA GLU A 202 33.78 19.78 16.93
C GLU A 202 32.35 20.15 17.40
N GLN A 203 32.00 21.45 17.34
CA GLN A 203 30.84 22.03 18.03
C GLN A 203 29.52 21.95 17.24
N GLY A 204 29.19 20.75 16.75
CA GLY A 204 27.91 20.45 16.08
C GLY A 204 27.09 19.42 16.85
N ALA A 205 26.04 19.84 17.57
CA ALA A 205 25.13 18.94 18.27
C ALA A 205 24.23 18.17 17.28
N THR A 206 24.77 17.11 16.70
CA THR A 206 24.11 16.29 15.66
C THR A 206 23.07 15.37 16.29
N TYR A 207 21.85 15.87 16.45
CA TYR A 207 20.70 15.08 16.92
C TYR A 207 20.24 14.07 15.85
N THR A 208 20.72 12.83 15.95
CA THR A 208 20.32 11.70 15.09
C THR A 208 18.92 11.20 15.46
N ILE A 209 17.89 11.82 14.88
CA ILE A 209 16.49 11.38 15.06
C ILE A 209 16.28 10.02 14.36
N THR A 210 16.24 8.95 15.15
CA THR A 210 16.00 7.57 14.70
C THR A 210 14.52 7.32 14.41
N TYR A 211 14.02 7.94 13.34
CA TYR A 211 12.63 7.76 12.88
C TYR A 211 12.39 6.35 12.33
N ALA A 212 11.42 5.64 12.91
CA ALA A 212 10.98 4.31 12.49
C ALA A 212 9.61 4.41 11.79
N PRO A 213 9.53 4.60 10.45
CA PRO A 213 8.27 4.86 9.75
C PRO A 213 7.22 3.74 9.91
N SER A 214 7.67 2.49 10.03
CA SER A 214 6.80 1.34 10.26
C SER A 214 6.12 1.36 11.64
N TYR A 215 6.70 2.03 12.64
CA TYR A 215 6.09 2.19 13.96
C TYR A 215 4.87 3.12 13.89
N GLU A 216 4.98 4.24 13.17
CA GLU A 216 3.85 5.17 13.02
C GLU A 216 2.68 4.53 12.26
N GLN A 217 2.96 3.84 11.14
CA GLN A 217 1.95 3.12 10.37
C GLN A 217 1.25 2.03 11.20
N THR A 218 2.01 1.19 11.91
CA THR A 218 1.42 0.12 12.74
C THR A 218 0.65 0.66 13.95
N HIS A 219 1.11 1.76 14.56
CA HIS A 219 0.41 2.46 15.64
C HIS A 219 -0.89 3.14 15.17
N ALA A 220 -0.91 3.71 13.97
CA ALA A 220 -2.11 4.26 13.35
C ALA A 220 -3.14 3.17 13.03
N LEU A 221 -2.69 2.04 12.45
CA LEU A 221 -3.54 0.88 12.17
C LEU A 221 -4.06 0.21 13.46
N ALA A 222 -3.26 0.13 14.52
CA ALA A 222 -3.70 -0.37 15.83
C ALA A 222 -4.82 0.51 16.42
N LYS A 223 -4.64 1.84 16.38
CA LYS A 223 -5.70 2.79 16.79
C LYS A 223 -6.97 2.66 15.96
N ALA A 224 -6.84 2.51 14.63
CA ALA A 224 -7.98 2.28 13.75
C ALA A 224 -8.74 0.98 14.13
N ALA A 225 -8.01 -0.11 14.41
CA ALA A 225 -8.59 -1.37 14.86
C ALA A 225 -9.27 -1.27 16.25
N ASP A 226 -8.77 -0.43 17.16
CA ASP A 226 -9.43 -0.20 18.45
C ASP A 226 -10.68 0.69 18.34
N PHE A 227 -10.70 1.64 17.39
CA PHE A 227 -11.93 2.35 17.03
C PHE A 227 -12.95 1.42 16.36
N ASP A 228 -12.52 0.57 15.43
CA ASP A 228 -13.35 -0.46 14.78
C ASP A 228 -13.96 -1.43 15.80
N ARG A 229 -13.17 -1.99 16.72
CA ARG A 229 -13.65 -2.80 17.85
C ARG A 229 -14.71 -2.07 18.68
N ARG A 230 -14.52 -0.77 18.95
CA ARG A 230 -15.47 0.05 19.72
C ARG A 230 -16.76 0.33 18.93
N LEU A 231 -16.66 0.57 17.61
CA LEU A 231 -17.81 0.70 16.72
C LEU A 231 -18.59 -0.61 16.67
N LEU A 232 -17.93 -1.74 16.42
CA LEU A 232 -18.52 -3.07 16.41
C LEU A 232 -19.20 -3.46 17.76
N LEU A 233 -18.68 -2.99 18.89
CA LEU A 233 -19.37 -3.14 20.19
C LEU A 233 -20.62 -2.25 20.31
N LEU A 234 -20.59 -1.05 19.74
CA LEU A 234 -21.72 -0.11 19.71
C LEU A 234 -22.80 -0.55 18.70
N GLU A 235 -22.41 -1.07 17.54
CA GLU A 235 -23.29 -1.71 16.54
C GLU A 235 -23.96 -2.96 17.10
N LYS A 236 -23.25 -3.79 17.88
CA LYS A 236 -23.86 -4.90 18.63
C LYS A 236 -24.81 -4.44 19.73
N GLY A 237 -24.56 -3.28 20.33
CA GLY A 237 -25.39 -2.71 21.39
C GLY A 237 -26.66 -2.01 20.87
N LEU A 238 -26.60 -1.41 19.68
CA LEU A 238 -27.75 -0.78 19.01
C LEU A 238 -28.52 -1.75 18.10
N GLY A 239 -27.85 -2.79 17.61
CA GLY A 239 -28.36 -3.70 16.58
C GLY A 239 -28.15 -3.15 15.15
N ILE A 240 -28.17 -4.06 14.19
CA ILE A 240 -28.28 -3.72 12.76
C ILE A 240 -29.75 -3.50 12.40
N SER A 241 -30.20 -2.24 12.46
CA SER A 241 -31.61 -1.81 12.35
C SER A 241 -32.24 -1.96 10.95
N SER A 242 -31.93 -3.02 10.20
CA SER A 242 -32.35 -3.23 8.80
C SER A 242 -33.07 -4.55 8.53
N ALA A 243 -33.24 -5.44 9.52
CA ALA A 243 -33.75 -6.80 9.26
C ALA A 243 -34.70 -7.41 10.32
N SER A 244 -34.97 -6.74 11.46
CA SER A 244 -35.70 -7.35 12.58
C SER A 244 -36.69 -6.42 13.31
N ILE A 245 -37.12 -5.33 12.68
CA ILE A 245 -38.17 -4.45 13.20
C ILE A 245 -39.11 -4.11 12.01
N PRO A 246 -40.37 -4.55 12.00
CA PRO A 246 -41.30 -4.28 10.90
C PRO A 246 -41.84 -2.84 10.90
N GLU A 247 -41.54 -2.03 11.92
CA GLU A 247 -41.80 -0.59 11.95
C GLU A 247 -40.69 0.21 11.24
N ALA A 248 -40.53 -0.01 9.94
CA ALA A 248 -40.01 1.06 9.09
C ALA A 248 -41.04 2.20 9.04
N ASN A 249 -40.58 3.45 9.01
CA ASN A 249 -41.47 4.54 8.58
C ASN A 249 -41.78 4.35 7.09
N SER A 250 -42.84 4.97 6.58
CA SER A 250 -43.32 4.89 5.17
C SER A 250 -42.33 5.35 4.08
N GLU A 251 -41.11 5.74 4.46
CA GLU A 251 -40.01 6.16 3.58
C GLU A 251 -38.84 5.16 3.59
N GLY A 252 -38.98 4.00 4.25
CA GLY A 252 -37.94 2.94 4.32
C GLY A 252 -36.71 3.26 5.17
N ILE A 253 -36.67 4.44 5.81
CA ILE A 253 -35.58 4.88 6.69
C ILE A 253 -35.74 4.22 8.09
N PRO A 254 -34.66 3.69 8.71
CA PRO A 254 -34.74 3.10 10.05
C PRO A 254 -35.19 4.14 11.09
N ARG A 255 -36.27 3.83 11.81
CA ARG A 255 -36.90 4.70 12.80
C ARG A 255 -35.90 5.05 13.91
N ALA A 256 -35.66 6.35 14.11
CA ALA A 256 -34.62 6.82 15.02
C ALA A 256 -34.87 6.39 16.49
N VAL A 257 -33.84 5.85 17.14
CA VAL A 257 -33.93 5.23 18.48
C VAL A 257 -34.28 6.24 19.58
N LEU A 258 -33.95 7.52 19.42
CA LEU A 258 -34.27 8.54 20.42
C LEU A 258 -35.78 8.88 20.44
N PRO A 259 -36.46 9.17 19.31
CA PRO A 259 -37.92 9.26 19.27
C PRO A 259 -38.67 8.01 19.74
N THR A 260 -38.19 6.79 19.47
CA THR A 260 -38.84 5.58 19.99
C THR A 260 -38.70 5.48 21.50
N LEU A 261 -37.50 5.69 22.05
CA LEU A 261 -37.24 5.69 23.48
C LEU A 261 -38.00 6.81 24.22
N ASP A 262 -38.08 8.01 23.66
CA ASP A 262 -38.90 9.12 24.17
C ASP A 262 -40.41 8.80 24.12
N SER A 263 -40.89 8.11 23.07
CA SER A 263 -42.28 7.64 23.03
C SER A 263 -42.57 6.54 24.06
N LEU A 264 -41.60 5.65 24.33
CA LEU A 264 -41.70 4.62 25.37
C LEU A 264 -41.60 5.24 26.77
N ASP A 265 -40.74 6.24 27.00
CA ASP A 265 -40.68 6.98 28.26
C ASP A 265 -41.99 7.74 28.52
N LYS A 266 -42.60 8.33 27.49
CA LYS A 266 -43.96 8.91 27.57
C LYS A 266 -45.04 7.89 27.90
N GLN A 267 -44.93 6.65 27.40
CA GLN A 267 -45.84 5.55 27.78
C GLN A 267 -45.58 5.06 29.21
N ILE A 268 -44.32 4.92 29.64
CA ILE A 268 -43.93 4.45 30.98
C ILE A 268 -44.25 5.51 32.05
N THR A 269 -44.03 6.79 31.76
CA THR A 269 -44.39 7.91 32.64
C THR A 269 -45.90 8.08 32.75
N THR A 270 -46.67 7.92 31.66
CA THR A 270 -48.14 7.91 31.78
C THR A 270 -48.65 6.69 32.55
N LEU A 271 -48.11 5.49 32.34
CA LEU A 271 -48.48 4.28 33.10
C LEU A 271 -48.11 4.36 34.59
N SER A 272 -47.01 5.04 34.95
CA SER A 272 -46.56 5.18 36.34
C SER A 272 -47.19 6.36 37.10
N GLN A 273 -47.54 7.44 36.41
CA GLN A 273 -48.24 8.59 37.01
C GLN A 273 -49.76 8.39 37.07
N ALA A 274 -50.34 7.62 36.15
CA ALA A 274 -51.78 7.50 36.02
C ALA A 274 -52.32 6.24 36.72
N THR A 275 -52.63 6.38 38.00
CA THR A 275 -53.62 5.53 38.66
C THR A 275 -54.93 5.54 37.86
N THR A 276 -55.71 4.46 37.91
CA THR A 276 -56.91 4.29 37.08
C THR A 276 -57.90 5.45 37.19
N ALA A 277 -58.08 6.00 38.40
CA ALA A 277 -58.91 7.18 38.64
C ALA A 277 -58.44 8.45 37.89
N ASN A 278 -57.13 8.63 37.70
CA ASN A 278 -56.55 9.74 36.94
C ASN A 278 -56.77 9.57 35.44
N LEU A 279 -56.59 8.36 34.87
CA LEU A 279 -56.94 8.09 33.46
C LEU A 279 -58.42 8.34 33.19
N ASP A 280 -59.29 7.96 34.13
CA ASP A 280 -60.74 8.15 33.99
C ASP A 280 -61.14 9.63 34.09
N ALA A 281 -60.48 10.41 34.94
CA ALA A 281 -60.67 11.86 35.02
C ALA A 281 -60.12 12.58 33.77
N ILE A 282 -58.95 12.18 33.26
CA ILE A 282 -58.32 12.76 32.07
C ILE A 282 -59.13 12.41 30.81
N SER A 283 -59.54 11.16 30.62
CA SER A 283 -60.33 10.77 29.44
C SER A 283 -61.71 11.44 29.41
N ARG A 284 -62.29 11.79 30.57
CA ARG A 284 -63.51 12.62 30.64
C ARG A 284 -63.21 14.07 30.23
N ARG A 285 -62.10 14.66 30.71
CA ARG A 285 -61.67 16.01 30.30
C ARG A 285 -61.31 16.12 28.82
N VAL A 286 -60.66 15.10 28.25
CA VAL A 286 -60.37 15.02 26.80
C VAL A 286 -61.68 14.96 26.00
N ARG A 287 -62.67 14.19 26.47
CA ARG A 287 -64.01 14.17 25.85
C ARG A 287 -64.75 15.51 25.96
N THR A 288 -64.65 16.24 27.06
CA THR A 288 -65.26 17.59 27.16
C THR A 288 -64.53 18.61 26.29
N LEU A 289 -63.19 18.56 26.25
CA LEU A 289 -62.38 19.44 25.40
C LEU A 289 -62.60 19.18 23.90
N ALA A 290 -62.75 17.91 23.48
CA ALA A 290 -63.17 17.57 22.12
C ALA A 290 -64.53 18.22 21.79
N LEU A 291 -65.54 18.00 22.65
CA LEU A 291 -66.87 18.61 22.49
C LEU A 291 -66.91 20.14 22.61
N GLU A 292 -65.87 20.78 23.15
CA GLU A 292 -65.70 22.23 23.17
C GLU A 292 -64.95 22.73 21.93
N GLN A 293 -63.98 21.95 21.42
CA GLN A 293 -63.28 22.21 20.17
C GLN A 293 -64.18 22.01 18.95
N ASP A 294 -65.05 21.01 18.95
CA ASP A 294 -66.08 20.79 17.92
C ASP A 294 -67.05 21.98 17.86
N LYS A 295 -67.52 22.48 19.02
CA LYS A 295 -68.35 23.70 19.10
C LYS A 295 -67.61 24.95 18.64
N LEU A 296 -66.32 25.07 18.95
CA LEU A 296 -65.48 26.16 18.45
C LEU A 296 -65.32 26.08 16.93
N ASN A 297 -65.12 24.89 16.37
CA ASN A 297 -65.05 24.66 14.92
C ASN A 297 -66.39 24.99 14.26
N GLU A 298 -67.52 24.48 14.77
CA GLU A 298 -68.86 24.89 14.34
C GLU A 298 -69.05 26.42 14.39
N SER A 299 -68.57 27.09 15.45
CA SER A 299 -68.68 28.55 15.55
C SER A 299 -67.80 29.29 14.53
N ARG A 300 -66.63 28.72 14.21
CA ARG A 300 -65.69 29.25 13.21
C ARG A 300 -66.20 29.04 11.79
N GLU A 301 -66.81 27.90 11.50
CA GLU A 301 -67.49 27.64 10.23
C GLU A 301 -68.67 28.59 10.04
N LYS A 302 -69.54 28.74 11.04
CA LYS A 302 -70.67 29.69 11.00
C LYS A 302 -70.20 31.14 10.86
N ALA A 303 -69.09 31.51 11.51
CA ALA A 303 -68.46 32.82 11.32
C ALA A 303 -67.82 32.98 9.92
N LYS A 304 -67.26 31.90 9.35
CA LYS A 304 -66.68 31.89 8.00
C LYS A 304 -67.77 32.01 6.93
N THR A 305 -68.85 31.24 7.01
CA THR A 305 -69.98 31.35 6.06
C THR A 305 -70.63 32.72 6.12
N LEU A 306 -70.85 33.28 7.32
CA LEU A 306 -71.34 34.66 7.47
C LEU A 306 -70.35 35.69 6.89
N ARG A 307 -69.03 35.49 7.03
CA ARG A 307 -68.02 36.36 6.41
C ARG A 307 -67.96 36.20 4.88
N GLU A 308 -68.30 35.04 4.34
CA GLU A 308 -68.35 34.75 2.90
C GLU A 308 -69.63 35.33 2.26
N GLU A 309 -70.76 35.26 2.96
CA GLU A 309 -72.00 35.94 2.58
C GLU A 309 -71.84 37.48 2.61
N LEU A 310 -71.19 38.02 3.65
CA LEU A 310 -70.94 39.45 3.80
C LEU A 310 -69.78 39.96 2.90
N GLY A 311 -68.87 39.07 2.48
CA GLY A 311 -67.66 39.41 1.73
C GLY A 311 -67.89 39.83 0.28
N LYS A 312 -69.06 39.53 -0.30
CA LYS A 312 -69.36 39.80 -1.73
C LYS A 312 -69.58 41.27 -2.10
N GLN A 313 -69.42 42.22 -1.18
CA GLN A 313 -69.72 43.64 -1.44
C GLN A 313 -68.68 44.65 -0.92
N VAL A 314 -67.49 44.21 -0.47
CA VAL A 314 -66.39 45.10 -0.07
C VAL A 314 -65.07 44.58 -0.63
N SER A 315 -64.34 45.45 -1.34
CA SER A 315 -63.01 45.16 -1.88
C SER A 315 -62.00 44.76 -0.79
N THR A 316 -61.22 43.73 -1.08
CA THR A 316 -60.61 42.80 -0.11
C THR A 316 -59.13 43.09 0.19
N PRO A 317 -58.75 43.46 1.43
CA PRO A 317 -57.34 43.41 1.87
C PRO A 317 -56.83 41.96 2.01
N GLY A 318 -57.73 40.99 2.18
CA GLY A 318 -57.39 39.59 2.49
C GLY A 318 -56.95 38.73 1.31
N GLU A 319 -56.91 39.25 0.09
CA GLU A 319 -56.37 38.50 -1.06
C GLU A 319 -54.85 38.42 -1.00
N GLU A 320 -54.18 39.53 -0.69
CA GLU A 320 -52.73 39.56 -0.43
C GLU A 320 -52.34 38.69 0.78
N ASP A 321 -53.15 38.69 1.84
CA ASP A 321 -52.99 37.78 2.99
C ASP A 321 -53.12 36.32 2.53
N SER A 322 -54.13 35.98 1.72
CA SER A 322 -54.34 34.60 1.25
C SER A 322 -53.24 34.09 0.32
N GLU A 323 -52.65 34.96 -0.51
CA GLU A 323 -51.47 34.65 -1.30
C GLU A 323 -50.23 34.46 -0.44
N GLN A 324 -50.07 35.27 0.62
CA GLN A 324 -48.98 35.13 1.58
C GLN A 324 -49.13 33.83 2.38
N ASP A 325 -50.33 33.51 2.88
CA ASP A 325 -50.65 32.23 3.52
C ASP A 325 -50.37 31.06 2.58
N ALA A 326 -50.73 31.13 1.30
CA ALA A 326 -50.41 30.07 0.32
C ALA A 326 -48.89 29.88 0.15
N LYS A 327 -48.13 30.98 0.06
CA LYS A 327 -46.66 30.96 -0.02
C LYS A 327 -46.02 30.46 1.28
N ILE A 328 -46.55 30.84 2.44
CA ILE A 328 -46.11 30.39 3.77
C ILE A 328 -46.38 28.90 3.95
N ASN A 329 -47.57 28.41 3.57
CA ASN A 329 -47.90 26.99 3.61
C ASN A 329 -47.02 26.16 2.65
N ALA A 330 -46.68 26.69 1.47
CA ALA A 330 -45.70 26.07 0.57
C ALA A 330 -44.28 26.04 1.17
N LEU A 331 -43.87 27.09 1.89
CA LEU A 331 -42.60 27.12 2.63
C LEU A 331 -42.59 26.12 3.80
N TYR A 332 -43.69 25.99 4.54
CA TYR A 332 -43.84 24.96 5.58
C TYR A 332 -43.91 23.53 5.00
N ALA A 333 -44.38 23.35 3.76
CA ALA A 333 -44.38 22.04 3.10
C ALA A 333 -42.96 21.61 2.67
N ILE A 334 -42.09 22.53 2.23
CA ILE A 334 -40.68 22.20 1.92
C ILE A 334 -39.79 22.15 3.16
N LEU A 335 -40.16 22.79 4.27
CA LEU A 335 -39.35 22.87 5.48
C LEU A 335 -38.91 21.49 6.01
N PRO A 336 -39.79 20.46 6.17
CA PRO A 336 -39.37 19.11 6.58
C PRO A 336 -38.30 18.50 5.68
N THR A 337 -38.34 18.74 4.37
CA THR A 337 -37.32 18.22 3.44
C THR A 337 -35.96 18.88 3.67
N ILE A 338 -35.94 20.18 4.02
CA ILE A 338 -34.73 20.94 4.35
C ILE A 338 -34.22 20.53 5.75
N GLU A 339 -35.11 20.34 6.71
CA GLU A 339 -34.78 19.87 8.06
C GLU A 339 -34.19 18.45 8.05
N ASN A 340 -34.68 17.56 7.19
CA ASN A 340 -34.11 16.21 7.00
C ASN A 340 -32.74 16.23 6.29
N LEU A 341 -32.51 17.16 5.35
CA LEU A 341 -31.24 17.28 4.62
C LEU A 341 -30.16 18.06 5.40
N THR A 342 -30.56 18.97 6.29
CA THR A 342 -29.64 19.79 7.11
C THR A 342 -28.64 18.97 7.94
N PRO A 343 -29.04 17.92 8.72
CA PRO A 343 -28.09 17.10 9.49
C PRO A 343 -27.20 16.20 8.61
N MET A 344 -27.57 15.98 7.34
CA MET A 344 -26.72 15.25 6.38
C MET A 344 -25.60 16.11 5.79
N LEU A 345 -25.73 17.44 5.80
CA LEU A 345 -24.75 18.33 5.17
C LEU A 345 -23.38 18.33 5.88
N PRO A 346 -23.25 18.37 7.23
CA PRO A 346 -21.96 18.25 7.91
C PRO A 346 -21.20 16.94 7.61
N PRO A 347 -21.77 15.73 7.75
CA PRO A 347 -21.03 14.50 7.44
C PRO A 347 -20.72 14.34 5.94
N LEU A 348 -21.52 14.93 5.03
CA LEU A 348 -21.15 15.02 3.62
C LEU A 348 -19.96 15.97 3.39
N LEU A 349 -19.89 17.10 4.11
CA LEU A 349 -18.76 18.03 4.04
C LEU A 349 -17.47 17.38 4.58
N ASP A 350 -17.54 16.67 5.72
CA ASP A 350 -16.39 15.94 6.27
C ASP A 350 -15.94 14.78 5.36
N ARG A 351 -16.87 14.05 4.73
CA ARG A 351 -16.56 13.06 3.68
C ARG A 351 -15.90 13.71 2.47
N LEU A 352 -16.40 14.85 1.99
CA LEU A 352 -15.76 15.60 0.90
C LEU A 352 -14.38 16.12 1.31
N ARG A 353 -14.17 16.45 2.59
CA ARG A 353 -12.88 16.93 3.12
C ARG A 353 -11.82 15.83 3.21
N SER A 354 -12.19 14.59 3.56
CA SER A 354 -11.27 13.45 3.49
C SER A 354 -11.05 12.99 2.05
N LEU A 355 -12.11 12.93 1.24
CA LEU A 355 -12.05 12.58 -0.19
C LEU A 355 -11.27 13.62 -1.02
N LYS A 356 -11.17 14.89 -0.57
CA LYS A 356 -10.38 15.94 -1.22
C LYS A 356 -8.92 15.56 -1.45
N ALA A 357 -8.29 14.85 -0.50
CA ALA A 357 -6.91 14.37 -0.67
C ALA A 357 -6.84 13.41 -1.85
N ILE A 358 -7.68 12.37 -1.84
CA ILE A 358 -7.77 11.36 -2.91
C ILE A 358 -8.10 12.00 -4.27
N HIS A 359 -8.96 13.03 -4.32
CA HIS A 359 -9.23 13.77 -5.56
C HIS A 359 -8.06 14.64 -6.05
N ALA A 360 -7.27 15.24 -5.15
CA ALA A 360 -6.07 15.96 -5.51
C ALA A 360 -4.97 15.02 -6.02
N ASP A 361 -4.80 13.87 -5.36
CA ASP A 361 -3.86 12.83 -5.74
C ASP A 361 -4.28 12.17 -7.07
N ALA A 362 -5.58 11.96 -7.30
CA ALA A 362 -6.10 11.49 -8.59
C ALA A 362 -5.88 12.50 -9.73
N ALA A 363 -6.04 13.81 -9.46
CA ALA A 363 -5.80 14.86 -10.44
C ALA A 363 -4.30 14.97 -10.82
N THR A 364 -3.40 14.91 -9.84
CA THR A 364 -1.94 14.88 -10.11
C THR A 364 -1.50 13.56 -10.74
N ALA A 365 -2.16 12.44 -10.44
CA ALA A 365 -1.95 11.16 -11.13
C ALA A 365 -2.38 11.22 -12.60
N SER A 366 -3.50 11.87 -12.95
CA SER A 366 -3.85 12.11 -14.36
C SER A 366 -2.84 13.03 -15.05
N GLU A 367 -2.42 14.11 -14.40
CA GLU A 367 -1.47 15.06 -15.00
C GLU A 367 -0.05 14.47 -15.15
N THR A 368 0.37 13.55 -14.28
CA THR A 368 1.63 12.80 -14.46
C THR A 368 1.52 11.68 -15.50
N LEU A 369 0.35 11.04 -15.64
CA LEU A 369 0.09 10.11 -16.74
C LEU A 369 0.09 10.82 -18.10
N ASP A 370 -0.52 12.00 -18.21
CA ASP A 370 -0.50 12.83 -19.44
C ASP A 370 0.93 13.25 -19.80
N ARG A 371 1.76 13.63 -18.81
CA ARG A 371 3.20 13.88 -19.01
C ARG A 371 3.91 12.63 -19.53
N ILE A 372 3.78 11.50 -18.85
CA ILE A 372 4.42 10.23 -19.25
C ILE A 372 3.95 9.78 -20.65
N GLN A 373 2.68 9.99 -21.00
CA GLN A 373 2.17 9.72 -22.35
C GLN A 373 2.81 10.64 -23.40
N LYS A 374 3.02 11.92 -23.09
CA LYS A 374 3.77 12.84 -23.97
C LYS A 374 5.22 12.39 -24.12
N ASP A 375 5.90 12.10 -23.01
CA ASP A 375 7.31 11.69 -23.01
C ASP A 375 7.49 10.37 -23.79
N GLN A 376 6.53 9.44 -23.72
CA GLN A 376 6.48 8.24 -24.56
C GLN A 376 6.27 8.55 -26.05
N ALA A 377 5.43 9.53 -26.40
CA ALA A 377 5.22 9.94 -27.78
C ALA A 377 6.48 10.63 -28.36
N ASP A 378 7.14 11.47 -27.59
CA ASP A 378 8.37 12.16 -27.96
C ASP A 378 9.53 11.16 -28.10
N MET A 379 9.73 10.25 -27.12
CA MET A 379 10.69 9.14 -27.24
C MET A 379 10.40 8.23 -28.45
N ALA A 380 9.13 7.95 -28.77
CA ALA A 380 8.79 7.17 -29.96
C ALA A 380 9.10 7.92 -31.27
N ALA A 381 8.95 9.24 -31.29
CA ALA A 381 9.37 10.09 -32.41
C ALA A 381 10.89 10.14 -32.56
N GLU A 382 11.64 10.26 -31.46
CA GLU A 382 13.11 10.16 -31.46
C GLU A 382 13.59 8.79 -31.93
N LEU A 383 13.05 7.68 -31.40
CA LEU A 383 13.41 6.33 -31.85
C LEU A 383 13.17 6.11 -33.35
N LYS A 384 12.17 6.78 -33.94
CA LYS A 384 11.94 6.81 -35.38
C LYS A 384 13.00 7.65 -36.12
N GLN A 385 13.43 8.78 -35.57
CA GLN A 385 14.54 9.57 -36.10
C GLN A 385 15.86 8.77 -36.06
N TRP A 386 16.21 8.18 -34.91
CA TRP A 386 17.38 7.30 -34.73
C TRP A 386 17.40 6.15 -35.74
N ARG A 387 16.27 5.43 -35.93
CA ARG A 387 16.15 4.40 -36.96
C ARG A 387 16.43 4.95 -38.37
N SER A 388 15.87 6.10 -38.73
CA SER A 388 16.14 6.73 -40.03
C SER A 388 17.60 7.23 -40.18
N GLY A 389 18.26 7.56 -39.06
CA GLY A 389 19.68 7.91 -39.01
C GLY A 389 20.56 6.69 -39.26
N ILE A 390 20.24 5.57 -38.61
CA ILE A 390 20.92 4.28 -38.80
C ILE A 390 20.72 3.77 -40.23
N GLU A 391 19.50 3.84 -40.80
CA GLU A 391 19.22 3.46 -42.18
C GLU A 391 19.98 4.33 -43.20
N LYS A 392 20.10 5.64 -42.95
CA LYS A 392 20.96 6.53 -43.75
C LYS A 392 22.43 6.15 -43.61
N MET A 393 22.90 5.87 -42.38
CA MET A 393 24.28 5.49 -42.09
C MET A 393 24.64 4.16 -42.76
N GLU A 394 23.76 3.16 -42.71
CA GLU A 394 23.86 1.89 -43.43
C GLU A 394 23.92 2.12 -44.94
N SER A 395 23.05 2.99 -45.49
CA SER A 395 23.09 3.35 -46.91
C SER A 395 24.39 4.07 -47.31
N THR A 396 24.96 4.92 -46.45
CA THR A 396 26.28 5.54 -46.70
C THR A 396 27.43 4.57 -46.52
N MET A 397 27.32 3.62 -45.60
CA MET A 397 28.33 2.58 -45.36
C MET A 397 28.37 1.57 -46.50
N GLY A 398 27.22 1.18 -47.06
CA GLY A 398 27.14 0.34 -48.25
C GLY A 398 27.73 1.01 -49.49
N LYS A 399 27.44 2.29 -49.71
CA LYS A 399 28.12 3.11 -50.75
C LYS A 399 29.61 3.27 -50.47
N GLY A 400 29.99 3.33 -49.19
CA GLY A 400 31.37 3.26 -48.71
C GLY A 400 32.05 1.98 -49.17
N ASP A 401 31.50 0.80 -48.84
CA ASP A 401 32.04 -0.50 -49.29
C ASP A 401 32.10 -0.58 -50.82
N GLU A 402 31.05 -0.17 -51.55
CA GLU A 402 31.07 -0.16 -53.02
C GLU A 402 32.21 0.71 -53.59
N THR A 403 32.44 1.90 -53.04
CA THR A 403 33.55 2.77 -53.48
C THR A 403 34.91 2.25 -53.03
N VAL A 404 35.05 1.72 -51.81
CA VAL A 404 36.28 1.08 -51.30
C VAL A 404 36.63 -0.15 -52.14
N LYS A 405 35.66 -0.97 -52.51
CA LYS A 405 35.79 -2.16 -53.38
C LYS A 405 36.12 -1.79 -54.83
N SER A 406 35.57 -0.69 -55.32
CA SER A 406 35.97 -0.10 -56.61
C SER A 406 37.43 0.38 -56.57
N ASN A 407 37.81 1.12 -55.53
CA ASN A 407 39.18 1.61 -55.32
C ASN A 407 40.18 0.45 -55.13
N MET A 408 39.80 -0.59 -54.38
CA MET A 408 40.58 -1.83 -54.23
C MET A 408 40.78 -2.52 -55.57
N LYS A 409 39.76 -2.55 -56.44
CA LYS A 409 39.87 -3.11 -57.79
C LYS A 409 40.78 -2.26 -58.70
N VAL A 410 40.74 -0.94 -58.57
CA VAL A 410 41.68 -0.03 -59.26
C VAL A 410 43.12 -0.25 -58.77
N MET A 411 43.33 -0.33 -57.45
CA MET A 411 44.63 -0.67 -56.87
C MET A 411 45.11 -2.07 -57.29
N GLN A 412 44.23 -3.07 -57.34
CA GLN A 412 44.57 -4.41 -57.84
C GLN A 412 45.00 -4.36 -59.32
N GLY A 413 44.34 -3.54 -60.15
CA GLY A 413 44.75 -3.28 -61.53
C GLY A 413 46.12 -2.62 -61.63
N LEU A 414 46.41 -1.62 -60.79
CA LEU A 414 47.73 -0.96 -60.71
C LEU A 414 48.84 -1.91 -60.23
N VAL A 415 48.52 -2.84 -59.32
CA VAL A 415 49.45 -3.88 -58.83
C VAL A 415 49.67 -4.98 -59.88
N GLN A 416 48.66 -5.34 -60.68
CA GLN A 416 48.78 -6.29 -61.79
C GLN A 416 49.47 -5.70 -63.02
N HIS A 417 49.39 -4.38 -63.21
CA HIS A 417 50.03 -3.64 -64.29
C HIS A 417 50.87 -2.48 -63.73
N PRO A 418 52.07 -2.76 -63.17
CA PRO A 418 52.96 -1.75 -62.62
C PRO A 418 53.57 -0.89 -63.74
N ILE A 419 52.81 0.10 -64.20
CA ILE A 419 53.31 1.15 -65.08
C ILE A 419 54.39 1.91 -64.31
N THR A 420 55.58 2.04 -64.91
CA THR A 420 56.74 2.73 -64.31
C THR A 420 56.55 4.24 -64.34
N MET A 421 55.64 4.75 -63.51
CA MET A 421 55.58 6.16 -63.15
C MET A 421 56.56 6.44 -62.01
N ALA A 422 57.19 7.61 -62.04
CA ALA A 422 58.23 7.99 -61.09
C ALA A 422 57.67 8.11 -59.66
N ALA A 423 58.55 7.95 -58.67
CA ALA A 423 58.21 8.10 -57.26
C ALA A 423 57.84 9.55 -56.93
N ALA A 424 56.55 9.87 -57.04
CA ALA A 424 55.97 11.03 -56.37
C ALA A 424 55.78 10.68 -54.90
N THR A 425 56.70 11.12 -54.04
CA THR A 425 56.48 11.17 -52.60
C THR A 425 55.26 12.05 -52.31
N PRO A 426 54.26 11.59 -51.53
CA PRO A 426 53.25 12.49 -51.02
C PRO A 426 53.95 13.48 -50.08
N ASP A 427 53.97 14.75 -50.48
CA ASP A 427 54.61 15.83 -49.73
C ASP A 427 53.71 16.23 -48.56
N THR A 428 53.70 15.42 -47.49
CA THR A 428 52.95 15.68 -46.26
C THR A 428 53.70 16.68 -45.37
N GLY A 429 54.03 17.85 -45.95
CA GLY A 429 54.48 19.05 -45.24
C GLY A 429 53.36 19.70 -44.43
N VAL A 430 52.65 18.91 -43.61
CA VAL A 430 51.58 19.36 -42.75
C VAL A 430 52.21 19.95 -41.48
N GLU A 431 52.77 21.16 -41.56
CA GLU A 431 53.31 21.87 -40.39
C GLU A 431 52.21 22.37 -39.42
N TYR A 432 51.12 21.62 -39.29
CA TYR A 432 49.90 22.04 -38.61
C TYR A 432 49.29 20.91 -37.79
N PHE A 433 48.66 21.26 -36.69
CA PHE A 433 47.75 20.42 -35.92
C PHE A 433 46.34 21.01 -35.97
N ASP A 434 45.33 20.16 -35.81
CA ASP A 434 43.92 20.57 -35.82
C ASP A 434 43.42 20.76 -34.38
N ILE A 435 42.85 21.94 -34.08
CA ILE A 435 42.21 22.22 -32.80
C ILE A 435 40.69 22.27 -32.95
N LEU A 436 39.99 21.57 -32.05
CA LEU A 436 38.54 21.42 -32.00
C LEU A 436 37.99 22.16 -30.77
N TYR A 437 36.95 22.95 -30.98
CA TYR A 437 36.30 23.73 -29.92
C TYR A 437 34.88 23.21 -29.68
N PHE A 438 34.53 22.89 -28.43
CA PHE A 438 33.19 22.39 -28.07
C PHE A 438 32.38 23.40 -27.26
N ALA A 439 31.05 23.38 -27.43
CA ALA A 439 30.05 24.15 -26.70
C ALA A 439 30.42 25.63 -26.44
N GLY A 440 30.83 25.98 -25.22
CA GLY A 440 31.23 27.35 -24.88
C GLY A 440 32.43 27.85 -25.69
N ALA A 441 33.40 26.98 -25.97
CA ALA A 441 34.59 27.33 -26.73
C ALA A 441 34.25 27.69 -28.19
N SER A 442 33.44 26.88 -28.89
CA SER A 442 33.02 27.20 -30.27
C SER A 442 32.09 28.41 -30.34
N SER A 443 31.26 28.62 -29.30
CA SER A 443 30.42 29.81 -29.16
C SER A 443 31.25 31.10 -29.05
N MET A 444 32.46 31.03 -28.48
CA MET A 444 33.34 32.19 -28.26
C MET A 444 34.35 32.42 -29.38
N THR A 445 34.89 31.35 -30.00
CA THR A 445 35.81 31.46 -31.15
C THR A 445 35.10 31.60 -32.50
N GLY A 446 33.80 31.28 -32.56
CA GLY A 446 32.99 31.27 -33.78
C GLY A 446 33.36 30.13 -34.75
N LYS A 447 34.07 29.10 -34.28
CA LYS A 447 34.57 27.97 -35.09
C LYS A 447 34.43 26.66 -34.33
N GLU A 448 34.17 25.58 -35.05
CA GLU A 448 34.21 24.21 -34.49
C GLU A 448 35.61 23.58 -34.65
N ARG A 449 36.35 23.97 -35.69
CA ARG A 449 37.72 23.50 -36.02
C ARG A 449 38.59 24.66 -36.51
N GLU A 450 39.87 24.65 -36.15
CA GLU A 450 40.91 25.56 -36.64
C GLU A 450 42.25 24.82 -36.79
N GLN A 451 43.13 25.31 -37.67
CA GLN A 451 44.49 24.77 -37.82
C GLN A 451 45.53 25.71 -37.19
N LEU A 452 46.41 25.14 -36.37
CA LEU A 452 47.48 25.82 -35.64
C LEU A 452 48.84 25.24 -36.05
N HIS A 453 49.90 26.04 -36.03
CA HIS A 453 51.23 25.59 -36.49
C HIS A 453 51.88 24.64 -35.48
N ALA A 454 52.55 23.59 -35.99
CA ALA A 454 53.22 22.54 -35.23
C ALA A 454 54.72 22.51 -35.57
N PRO A 455 55.61 22.11 -34.63
CA PRO A 455 55.31 21.58 -33.29
C PRO A 455 55.07 22.68 -32.24
N LEU A 456 54.15 22.43 -31.29
CA LEU A 456 53.83 23.35 -30.20
C LEU A 456 53.89 22.64 -28.84
N PRO A 457 54.64 23.13 -27.84
CA PRO A 457 54.56 22.62 -26.47
C PRO A 457 53.21 22.99 -25.84
N LEU A 458 52.58 22.02 -25.17
CA LEU A 458 51.23 22.13 -24.59
C LEU A 458 51.05 23.37 -23.69
N SER A 459 52.09 23.73 -22.92
CA SER A 459 52.10 24.90 -22.03
C SER A 459 51.98 26.25 -22.73
N LEU A 460 52.27 26.34 -24.03
CA LEU A 460 52.09 27.57 -24.82
C LEU A 460 50.74 27.63 -25.56
N LEU A 461 49.94 26.55 -25.56
CA LEU A 461 48.66 26.51 -26.27
C LEU A 461 47.66 27.55 -25.73
N PHE A 462 47.50 27.63 -24.40
CA PHE A 462 46.61 28.62 -23.79
C PHE A 462 47.07 30.07 -24.05
N ALA A 463 48.37 30.33 -24.05
CA ALA A 463 48.92 31.64 -24.39
C ALA A 463 48.72 32.01 -25.87
N GLN A 464 48.87 31.03 -26.79
CA GLN A 464 48.64 31.23 -28.22
C GLN A 464 47.15 31.48 -28.53
N LEU A 465 46.24 30.80 -27.83
CA LEU A 465 44.80 31.02 -27.97
C LEU A 465 44.36 32.38 -27.40
N GLU A 466 44.84 32.77 -26.21
CA GLU A 466 44.57 34.10 -25.64
C GLU A 466 45.10 35.23 -26.55
N SER A 467 46.24 35.02 -27.22
CA SER A 467 46.76 35.95 -28.24
C SER A 467 45.94 36.01 -29.54
N LYS A 468 45.11 35.00 -29.84
CA LYS A 468 44.19 34.99 -30.99
C LYS A 468 42.79 35.49 -30.63
N TYR A 469 42.35 35.18 -29.41
CA TYR A 469 40.99 35.37 -28.91
C TYR A 469 41.05 35.92 -27.47
N PRO A 470 41.24 37.23 -27.28
CA PRO A 470 41.45 37.81 -25.95
C PRO A 470 40.23 37.62 -25.05
N GLY A 471 40.47 37.11 -23.84
CA GLY A 471 39.46 36.74 -22.85
C GLY A 471 39.07 35.27 -22.84
N ILE A 472 39.58 34.43 -23.75
CA ILE A 472 39.24 33.00 -23.78
C ILE A 472 39.79 32.24 -22.58
N LYS A 473 40.96 32.64 -22.05
CA LYS A 473 41.62 31.93 -20.96
C LYS A 473 40.78 31.97 -19.68
N THR A 474 40.38 33.17 -19.26
CA THR A 474 39.65 33.41 -18.00
C THR A 474 38.16 33.06 -18.05
N GLN A 475 37.55 33.00 -19.24
CA GLN A 475 36.13 32.62 -19.38
C GLN A 475 35.94 31.11 -19.60
N ILE A 476 36.92 30.44 -20.20
CA ILE A 476 36.74 29.10 -20.76
C ILE A 476 37.91 28.19 -20.37
N LEU A 477 39.15 28.49 -20.80
CA LEU A 477 40.27 27.54 -20.70
C LEU A 477 40.62 27.17 -19.24
N ASP A 478 40.55 28.12 -18.31
CA ASP A 478 40.77 27.89 -16.86
C ASP A 478 39.77 26.91 -16.23
N SER A 479 38.70 26.52 -16.95
CA SER A 479 37.69 25.53 -16.54
C SER A 479 37.59 24.30 -17.45
N CYS A 480 38.32 24.26 -18.56
CA CYS A 480 38.23 23.20 -19.57
C CYS A 480 39.18 22.04 -19.30
N LEU A 481 38.76 20.85 -19.73
CA LEU A 481 39.68 19.74 -19.99
C LEU A 481 40.22 19.85 -21.42
N VAL A 482 41.47 19.42 -21.62
CA VAL A 482 42.08 19.28 -22.94
C VAL A 482 42.31 17.80 -23.22
N THR A 483 42.06 17.40 -24.47
CA THR A 483 42.47 16.09 -24.98
C THR A 483 43.39 16.26 -26.20
N VAL A 484 44.32 15.33 -26.39
CA VAL A 484 45.15 15.23 -27.59
C VAL A 484 45.04 13.79 -28.11
N ASN A 485 44.67 13.62 -29.37
CA ASN A 485 44.41 12.31 -30.00
C ASN A 485 43.46 11.40 -29.17
N LEU A 486 42.44 12.01 -28.56
CA LEU A 486 41.44 11.44 -27.64
C LEU A 486 41.90 11.10 -26.20
N ASP A 487 43.19 11.19 -25.87
CA ASP A 487 43.67 11.04 -24.50
C ASP A 487 43.50 12.36 -23.71
N TYR A 488 43.06 12.28 -22.44
CA TYR A 488 42.89 13.43 -21.54
C TYR A 488 44.22 13.84 -20.92
N ILE A 489 44.55 15.13 -20.96
CA ILE A 489 45.87 15.65 -20.55
C ILE A 489 45.71 16.91 -19.70
N ASP A 490 46.17 16.83 -18.45
CA ASP A 490 46.25 17.96 -17.55
C ASP A 490 47.29 18.98 -18.07
N VAL A 491 46.85 20.17 -18.46
CA VAL A 491 47.75 21.24 -18.91
C VAL A 491 48.45 21.85 -17.70
N PRO A 492 49.78 21.73 -17.56
CA PRO A 492 50.49 22.28 -16.41
C PRO A 492 50.43 23.81 -16.41
N ALA A 493 50.11 24.38 -15.25
CA ALA A 493 50.12 25.83 -15.08
C ALA A 493 51.52 26.41 -15.34
N GLU A 494 51.57 27.59 -15.98
CA GLU A 494 52.77 28.28 -16.49
C GLU A 494 53.86 28.61 -15.43
N THR A 495 53.64 28.26 -14.16
CA THR A 495 54.56 28.43 -13.03
C THR A 495 55.32 27.16 -12.62
N SER A 496 55.10 26.03 -13.29
CA SER A 496 55.72 24.74 -12.97
C SER A 496 56.88 24.37 -13.91
N THR A 497 58.12 24.58 -13.44
CA THR A 497 59.35 24.45 -14.25
C THR A 497 59.96 23.04 -14.33
N GLU A 498 59.27 22.01 -13.82
CA GLU A 498 59.77 20.63 -13.76
C GLU A 498 58.73 19.63 -14.28
N GLY A 499 58.90 19.19 -15.52
CA GLY A 499 58.09 18.18 -16.18
C GLY A 499 58.46 18.03 -17.67
N GLU A 500 58.36 16.82 -18.22
CA GLU A 500 58.57 16.58 -19.65
C GLU A 500 57.35 17.12 -20.43
N GLY A 501 57.42 18.40 -20.80
CA GLY A 501 56.32 19.09 -21.47
C GLY A 501 55.97 18.46 -22.81
N LEU A 502 54.77 17.87 -22.89
CA LEU A 502 54.24 17.27 -24.12
C LEU A 502 54.26 18.27 -25.27
N VAL A 503 54.77 17.83 -26.43
CA VAL A 503 54.86 18.62 -27.66
C VAL A 503 53.89 18.05 -28.67
N ILE A 504 52.88 18.85 -29.04
CA ILE A 504 51.90 18.56 -30.08
C ILE A 504 52.62 18.48 -31.42
N GLN A 505 52.42 17.39 -32.13
CA GLN A 505 53.08 17.06 -33.39
C GLN A 505 52.25 17.51 -34.61
N PRO A 506 52.90 17.66 -35.78
CA PRO A 506 52.18 17.82 -37.04
C PRO A 506 51.19 16.66 -37.28
N GLY A 507 49.91 16.99 -37.46
CA GLY A 507 48.82 16.04 -37.67
C GLY A 507 48.07 15.56 -36.42
N ASP A 508 48.42 16.03 -35.21
CA ASP A 508 47.63 15.75 -34.00
C ASP A 508 46.25 16.45 -34.02
N GLU A 509 45.25 15.83 -33.39
CA GLU A 509 43.94 16.43 -33.12
C GLU A 509 43.84 16.81 -31.63
N VAL A 510 43.63 18.09 -31.33
CA VAL A 510 43.53 18.63 -29.96
C VAL A 510 42.11 19.14 -29.73
N ALA A 511 41.45 18.76 -28.64
CA ALA A 511 40.09 19.24 -28.33
C ALA A 511 39.99 19.92 -26.97
N ILE A 512 39.28 21.06 -26.95
CA ILE A 512 38.94 21.83 -25.75
C ILE A 512 37.51 21.50 -25.33
N ILE A 513 37.38 20.89 -24.15
CA ILE A 513 36.14 20.37 -23.60
C ILE A 513 35.75 21.19 -22.36
N PRO A 514 34.87 22.20 -22.49
CA PRO A 514 34.32 22.90 -21.33
C PRO A 514 33.39 21.98 -20.52
N PRO A 515 33.16 22.29 -19.23
CA PRO A 515 32.29 21.49 -18.37
C PRO A 515 30.85 21.52 -18.92
N VAL A 516 30.27 20.34 -19.12
CA VAL A 516 28.91 20.21 -19.64
C VAL A 516 27.88 20.65 -18.61
N SER A 517 27.11 21.68 -18.91
CA SER A 517 25.86 21.95 -18.19
C SER A 517 24.84 20.90 -18.59
N SER A 518 24.58 19.92 -17.71
CA SER A 518 23.48 18.97 -17.88
C SER A 518 22.14 19.72 -17.89
N GLY A 519 21.48 19.71 -19.05
CA GLY A 519 20.09 20.14 -19.23
C GLY A 519 19.17 18.94 -19.37
#